data_AF-A0AAE5HDH9-F1
#
_entry.id   AF-A0AAE5HDH9-F1
#
_cell.length_a   1.000
_cell.length_b   1.000
_cell.length_c   1.000
_cell.angle_alpha   90.00
_cell.angle_beta   90.00
_cell.angle_gamma   90.00
#
_symmetry.space_group_name_H-M   'P 1'
#
loop_
_entity.id
_entity.type
_entity.pdbx_description
1 polymer ?
#
loop_
_entity_poly.entity_id
_entity_poly.type
_entity_poly.pdbx_seq_one_letter_code
_entity_poly.pdbx_strand_id
1 'polypeptide(L)'
;MRSNTQPTRIPELPTLGGKYTQLIATEDTRSVLAALVVDHALLNDGPLYWIDACNYATTDAVMSVAPNPRMLDRIHVARGFTAYQHRKIVESLDTVTSSLS
;
A
#
# COMPACT_ATOMS: atom_id res chain seq x y z
N MET A 1 -28.63 28.85 -12.41
CA MET A 1 -27.99 27.69 -11.75
C MET A 1 -26.58 28.09 -11.37
N ARG A 2 -26.23 28.13 -10.07
CA ARG A 2 -24.87 28.42 -9.61
C ARG A 2 -24.13 27.10 -9.47
N SER A 3 -23.11 26.88 -10.28
CA SER A 3 -22.18 25.76 -10.14
C SER A 3 -21.40 25.96 -8.84
N ASN A 4 -21.71 25.17 -7.83
CA ASN A 4 -20.95 25.14 -6.58
C ASN A 4 -19.71 24.26 -6.78
N THR A 5 -18.65 24.82 -7.38
CA THR A 5 -17.37 24.13 -7.47
C THR A 5 -16.69 24.23 -6.11
N GLN A 6 -16.94 23.25 -5.24
CA GLN A 6 -16.09 23.11 -4.06
C GLN A 6 -14.65 22.85 -4.52
N PRO A 7 -13.65 23.51 -3.92
CA PRO A 7 -12.26 23.20 -4.20
C PRO A 7 -12.02 21.72 -3.89
N THR A 8 -11.41 21.00 -4.83
CA THR A 8 -11.02 19.61 -4.68
C THR A 8 -10.10 19.51 -3.45
N ARG A 9 -10.64 19.04 -2.33
CA ARG A 9 -9.83 18.81 -1.12
C ARG A 9 -8.94 17.63 -1.43
N ILE A 10 -7.63 17.86 -1.46
CA ILE A 10 -6.66 16.76 -1.54
C ILE A 10 -6.88 15.92 -0.28
N PRO A 11 -7.21 14.62 -0.40
CA PRO A 11 -7.39 13.78 0.76
C PRO A 11 -6.04 13.62 1.49
N GLU A 12 -6.05 13.86 2.79
CA GLU A 12 -4.89 13.56 3.63
C GLU A 12 -4.78 12.03 3.78
N LEU A 13 -3.61 11.49 3.45
CA LEU A 13 -3.32 10.06 3.56
C LEU A 13 -2.67 9.76 4.91
N PRO A 14 -3.07 8.67 5.61
CA PRO A 14 -2.37 8.24 6.81
C PRO A 14 -0.93 7.76 6.51
N THR A 15 0.02 8.05 7.40
CA THR A 15 1.38 7.51 7.27
C THR A 15 1.43 6.03 7.64
N LEU A 16 2.04 5.20 6.79
CA LEU A 16 2.39 3.82 7.12
C LEU A 16 3.62 3.85 8.04
N GLY A 17 3.49 3.44 9.30
CA GLY A 17 4.58 3.50 10.28
C GLY A 17 4.15 3.29 11.74
N GLY A 18 2.86 3.44 12.04
CA GLY A 18 2.26 2.95 13.29
C GLY A 18 2.01 1.44 13.25
N LYS A 19 1.81 0.81 14.42
CA LYS A 19 1.55 -0.65 14.52
C LYS A 19 0.42 -1.14 13.61
N TYR A 20 -0.61 -0.32 13.42
CA TYR A 20 -1.76 -0.61 12.56
C TYR A 20 -2.29 0.70 11.95
N THR A 21 -2.66 0.68 10.66
CA THR A 21 -3.39 1.76 9.99
C THR A 21 -4.74 1.23 9.53
N GLN A 22 -5.84 1.78 10.03
CA GLN A 22 -7.20 1.38 9.64
C GLN A 22 -7.78 2.39 8.65
N LEU A 23 -8.24 1.91 7.49
CA LEU A 23 -9.02 2.70 6.54
C LEU A 23 -10.51 2.48 6.81
N ILE A 24 -11.21 3.52 7.29
CA ILE A 24 -12.60 3.39 7.81
C ILE A 24 -13.64 3.69 6.73
N ALA A 25 -13.32 4.46 5.69
CA ALA A 25 -14.26 4.78 4.62
C ALA A 25 -13.53 5.08 3.31
N THR A 26 -13.75 4.25 2.30
CA THR A 26 -13.38 4.54 0.91
C THR A 26 -14.24 3.71 -0.03
N GLU A 27 -14.73 4.33 -1.10
CA GLU A 27 -15.43 3.63 -2.19
C GLU A 27 -14.44 2.93 -3.13
N ASP A 28 -13.18 3.39 -3.13
CA ASP A 28 -12.09 2.83 -3.92
C ASP A 28 -10.90 2.47 -3.02
N THR A 29 -11.05 1.37 -2.30
CA THR A 29 -10.01 0.81 -1.42
C THR A 29 -8.71 0.55 -2.17
N ARG A 30 -8.79 0.13 -3.44
CA ARG A 30 -7.61 -0.27 -4.22
C ARG A 30 -6.74 0.94 -4.53
N SER A 31 -7.32 2.01 -5.07
CA SER A 31 -6.56 3.21 -5.42
C SER A 31 -6.01 3.94 -4.19
N VAL A 32 -6.76 3.96 -3.08
CA VAL A 32 -6.28 4.55 -1.81
C VAL A 32 -5.10 3.76 -1.25
N LEU A 33 -5.17 2.42 -1.23
CA LEU A 33 -4.05 1.59 -0.79
C LEU A 33 -2.83 1.76 -1.69
N ALA A 34 -3.01 1.82 -3.01
CA ALA A 34 -1.93 2.07 -3.94
C ALA A 34 -1.25 3.43 -3.68
N ALA A 35 -2.04 4.49 -3.45
CA ALA A 35 -1.52 5.81 -3.14
C ALA A 35 -0.72 5.82 -1.83
N LEU A 36 -1.20 5.13 -0.80
CA LEU A 36 -0.49 4.99 0.49
C LEU A 36 0.84 4.26 0.37
N VAL A 37 0.85 3.16 -0.39
CA VAL A 37 2.07 2.39 -0.63
C VAL A 37 3.08 3.20 -1.43
N VAL A 38 2.63 3.95 -2.45
CA VAL A 38 3.49 4.83 -3.25
C VAL A 38 4.03 5.98 -2.43
N ASP A 39 3.20 6.65 -1.63
CA ASP A 39 3.64 7.72 -0.72
C ASP A 39 4.71 7.20 0.25
N HIS A 40 4.47 6.06 0.89
CA HIS A 40 5.45 5.45 1.78
C HIS A 40 6.75 5.05 1.04
N ALA A 41 6.66 4.50 -0.18
CA ALA A 41 7.83 4.16 -0.98
C ALA A 41 8.64 5.39 -1.42
N LEU A 42 8.01 6.55 -1.61
CA LEU A 42 8.70 7.80 -1.94
C LEU A 42 9.40 8.42 -0.72
N LEU A 43 8.82 8.24 0.47
CA LEU A 43 9.35 8.81 1.71
C LEU A 43 10.41 7.94 2.39
N ASN A 44 10.50 6.67 2.04
CA ASN A 44 11.41 5.71 2.67
C ASN A 44 12.29 5.05 1.61
N ASP A 45 13.53 4.71 1.96
CA ASP A 45 14.43 3.95 1.09
C ASP A 45 14.25 2.43 1.26
N GLY A 46 14.73 1.67 0.27
CA GLY A 46 14.77 0.20 0.34
C GLY A 46 13.50 -0.52 -0.15
N PRO A 47 13.46 -1.86 0.00
CA PRO A 47 12.33 -2.68 -0.43
C PRO A 47 11.12 -2.50 0.48
N LEU A 48 9.92 -2.53 -0.12
CA LEU A 48 8.64 -2.48 0.55
C LEU A 48 7.93 -3.83 0.38
N TYR A 49 7.49 -4.44 1.48
CA TYR A 49 6.76 -5.70 1.46
C TYR A 49 5.27 -5.46 1.67
N TRP A 50 4.44 -5.79 0.67
CA TRP A 50 2.99 -5.70 0.74
C TRP A 50 2.38 -7.11 0.86
N ILE A 51 1.88 -7.42 2.05
CA ILE A 51 1.11 -8.65 2.27
C ILE A 51 -0.34 -8.39 1.89
N ASP A 52 -0.82 -9.06 0.85
CA ASP A 52 -2.13 -8.84 0.26
C ASP A 52 -3.05 -10.06 0.45
N ALA A 53 -4.14 -9.86 1.18
CA ALA A 53 -5.17 -10.87 1.41
C ALA A 53 -6.41 -10.71 0.51
N CYS A 54 -6.56 -9.57 -0.17
CA CYS A 54 -7.80 -9.18 -0.84
C CYS A 54 -7.60 -8.80 -2.31
N ASN A 55 -6.42 -9.07 -2.89
CA ASN A 55 -6.08 -8.76 -4.28
C ASN A 55 -6.15 -7.25 -4.59
N TYR A 56 -5.68 -6.42 -3.65
CA TYR A 56 -5.54 -4.98 -3.84
C TYR A 56 -4.19 -4.59 -4.42
N ALA A 57 -3.15 -5.41 -4.26
CA ALA A 57 -1.82 -5.19 -4.79
C ALA A 57 -1.78 -5.58 -6.29
N THR A 58 -2.30 -4.69 -7.12
CA THR A 58 -2.33 -4.84 -8.58
C THR A 58 -1.42 -3.83 -9.26
N THR A 59 -0.74 -4.26 -10.32
CA THR A 59 0.16 -3.40 -11.11
C THR A 59 -0.55 -2.14 -11.59
N ASP A 60 -1.75 -2.27 -12.15
CA ASP A 60 -2.49 -1.14 -12.73
C ASP A 60 -2.83 -0.07 -11.69
N ALA A 61 -3.21 -0.47 -10.47
CA ALA A 61 -3.53 0.47 -9.39
C ALA A 61 -2.29 1.20 -8.87
N VAL A 62 -1.14 0.53 -8.80
CA VAL A 62 0.11 1.20 -8.39
C VAL A 62 0.61 2.12 -9.50
N MET A 63 0.54 1.68 -10.75
CA MET A 63 0.96 2.47 -11.92
C MET A 63 0.12 3.72 -12.15
N SER A 64 -1.15 3.74 -11.75
CA SER A 64 -2.01 4.91 -11.92
C SER A 64 -1.60 6.10 -11.03
N VAL A 65 -0.85 5.84 -9.95
CA VAL A 65 -0.42 6.87 -8.97
C VAL A 65 1.11 6.97 -8.84
N ALA A 66 1.87 6.03 -9.39
CA ALA A 66 3.32 6.06 -9.33
C ALA A 66 3.92 7.12 -10.29
N PRO A 67 4.88 7.97 -9.86
CA PRO A 67 5.60 8.89 -10.74
C PRO A 67 6.37 8.20 -11.88
N ASN A 68 6.76 6.93 -11.72
CA ASN A 68 7.40 6.15 -12.78
C ASN A 68 7.25 4.63 -12.56
N PRO A 69 7.42 3.79 -13.61
CA PRO A 69 7.30 2.35 -13.50
C PRO A 69 8.32 1.65 -12.60
N ARG A 70 9.52 2.24 -12.41
CA ARG A 70 10.58 1.65 -11.57
C ARG A 70 10.20 1.59 -10.09
N MET A 71 9.15 2.31 -9.67
CA MET A 71 8.58 2.15 -8.34
C MET A 71 8.17 0.69 -8.06
N LEU A 72 7.67 -0.01 -9.08
CA LEU A 72 7.22 -1.40 -8.94
C LEU A 72 8.35 -2.33 -8.51
N ASP A 73 9.60 -2.05 -8.92
CA ASP A 73 10.77 -2.87 -8.59
C ASP A 73 11.04 -2.92 -7.09
N ARG A 74 10.52 -1.94 -6.34
CA ARG A 74 10.68 -1.84 -4.88
C ARG A 74 9.54 -2.49 -4.11
N ILE A 75 8.44 -2.86 -4.76
CA ILE A 75 7.23 -3.34 -4.09
C ILE A 75 7.14 -4.86 -4.26
N HIS A 76 7.49 -5.59 -3.20
CA HIS A 76 7.39 -7.04 -3.13
C HIS A 76 6.03 -7.45 -2.57
N VAL A 77 5.23 -8.15 -3.37
CA VAL A 77 3.89 -8.58 -2.97
C VAL A 77 3.91 -10.05 -2.56
N ALA A 78 3.34 -10.35 -1.39
CA ALA A 78 3.07 -11.71 -0.94
C ALA A 78 1.57 -11.90 -0.73
N ARG A 79 0.98 -12.96 -1.32
CA ARG A 79 -0.47 -13.20 -1.26
C ARG A 79 -0.85 -14.32 -0.30
N GLY A 80 -1.70 -13.99 0.67
CA GLY A 80 -2.29 -14.95 1.59
C GLY A 80 -3.77 -15.14 1.31
N PHE A 81 -4.17 -16.26 0.72
CA PHE A 81 -5.57 -16.55 0.40
C PHE A 81 -6.35 -17.10 1.60
N THR A 82 -5.65 -17.51 2.65
CA THR A 82 -6.22 -17.98 3.92
C THR A 82 -5.57 -17.28 5.10
N ALA A 83 -6.26 -17.24 6.24
CA ALA A 83 -5.69 -16.71 7.48
C ALA A 83 -4.39 -17.42 7.87
N TYR A 84 -4.29 -18.73 7.61
CA TYR A 84 -3.07 -19.50 7.84
C TYR A 84 -1.92 -19.05 6.94
N GLN A 85 -2.14 -18.91 5.64
CA GLN A 85 -1.12 -18.43 4.70
C GLN A 85 -0.67 -17.02 5.04
N HIS A 86 -1.62 -16.14 5.36
CA HIS A 86 -1.32 -14.76 5.78
C HIS A 86 -0.39 -14.76 7.01
N ARG A 87 -0.73 -15.53 8.05
CA ARG A 87 0.12 -15.64 9.23
C ARG A 87 1.50 -16.22 8.93
N LYS A 88 1.58 -17.24 8.06
CA LYS A 88 2.87 -17.83 7.65
C LYS A 88 3.76 -16.85 6.89
N ILE A 89 3.18 -15.98 6.06
CA ILE A 89 3.92 -14.92 5.37
C ILE A 89 4.49 -13.93 6.40
N VAL A 90 3.67 -13.49 7.37
CA VAL A 90 4.14 -12.60 8.45
C VAL A 90 5.29 -13.24 9.23
N GLU A 91 5.14 -14.50 9.67
CA GLU A 91 6.19 -15.25 10.37
C GLU A 91 7.50 -15.34 9.55
N SER A 92 7.40 -15.46 8.21
CA SER A 92 8.58 -15.49 7.33
C SER A 92 9.27 -14.13 7.17
N LEU A 93 8.53 -13.02 7.26
CA LEU A 93 9.09 -11.68 7.15
C LEU A 93 9.94 -11.30 8.36
N ASP A 94 9.56 -11.75 9.56
CA ASP A 94 10.40 -11.59 10.75
C ASP A 94 11.76 -12.28 10.56
N THR A 95 11.77 -13.44 9.88
CA THR A 95 13.00 -14.19 9.59
C THR A 95 13.88 -13.45 8.57
N VAL A 96 13.27 -12.89 7.51
CA VAL A 96 14.00 -12.14 6.46
C VAL A 96 14.54 -10.82 7.01
N THR A 97 13.72 -10.07 7.74
CA THR A 97 14.10 -8.74 8.24
C THR A 97 15.16 -8.83 9.34
N SER A 98 15.11 -9.86 10.20
CA SER A 98 16.14 -10.11 11.22
C SER A 98 17.50 -10.54 10.64
N SER A 99 17.54 -10.96 9.38
CA SER A 99 18.78 -11.34 8.67
C SER A 99 19.41 -10.18 7.90
N LEU A 100 18.70 -9.06 7.77
CA LEU A 100 19.14 -7.85 7.08
C LEU A 100 19.58 -6.73 8.04
N SER A 101 19.50 -6.98 9.36
CA SER A 101 19.95 -6.11 10.45
C SER A 101 21.20 -6.67 11.14
#